data_AF-A0A3D0H712-F1
#
_entry.id   AF-A0A3D0H712-F1
#
_cell.length_a   1.000
_cell.length_b   1.000
_cell.length_c   1.000
_cell.angle_alpha   90.00
_cell.angle_beta   90.00
_cell.angle_gamma   90.00
#
_symmetry.space_group_name_H-M   'P 1'
#
loop_
_entity.id
_entity.type
_entity.pdbx_description
1 polymer ?
#
loop_
_entity_poly.entity_id
_entity_poly.type
_entity_poly.pdbx_seq_one_letter_code
_entity_poly.pdbx_strand_id
1 'polypeptide(L)'
;VAGDRPLMMAEVGLDSIRNGDDKQASTLEWQIRTAFGAGCAGVFIFAWTDEWFRGGFDIDDWGFGVTDRERRPKESLRAIRKAFAEVPFAPDLPWPTISVVVCTYNGSRTIRDCMAGLQKLEYPNYEVIVVNDGSTDGAGDIAAEYGFKVITTENRGLSSARNTGMKAAKGEIVAYIDDDARPDPHWLTYL
;
A
#
# COMPACT_ATOMS: atom_id res chain seq x y z
N VAL A 1 19.11 12.02 -8.08
CA VAL A 1 19.83 10.91 -8.74
C VAL A 1 19.85 9.74 -7.78
N ALA A 2 19.30 8.59 -8.18
CA ALA A 2 19.06 7.45 -7.28
C ALA A 2 20.34 6.71 -6.82
N GLY A 3 21.49 6.98 -7.45
CA GLY A 3 22.75 6.30 -7.12
C GLY A 3 22.63 4.79 -7.35
N ASP A 4 23.25 4.01 -6.46
CA ASP A 4 23.19 2.53 -6.49
C ASP A 4 21.93 1.96 -5.81
N ARG A 5 20.90 2.80 -5.60
CA ARG A 5 19.66 2.32 -4.97
C ARG A 5 18.87 1.46 -5.95
N PRO A 6 18.21 0.40 -5.47
CA PRO A 6 17.30 -0.41 -6.27
C PRO A 6 16.27 0.46 -7.00
N LEU A 7 16.07 0.21 -8.30
CA LEU A 7 15.06 0.89 -9.11
C LEU A 7 13.75 0.10 -9.08
N MET A 8 12.65 0.77 -8.73
CA MET A 8 11.30 0.22 -8.75
C MET A 8 10.47 0.95 -9.82
N MET A 9 9.73 0.19 -10.63
CA MET A 9 8.76 0.71 -11.60
C MET A 9 7.38 0.79 -10.93
N ALA A 10 6.95 1.97 -10.50
CA ALA A 10 5.81 2.08 -9.57
C ALA A 10 4.42 2.19 -10.21
N GLU A 11 4.28 2.35 -11.53
CA GLU A 11 2.99 2.59 -12.17
C GLU A 11 2.95 1.97 -13.57
N VAL A 12 2.57 0.69 -13.62
CA VAL A 12 2.42 -0.06 -14.87
C VAL A 12 0.95 -0.40 -15.07
N GLY A 13 0.33 0.14 -16.13
CA GLY A 13 -1.10 0.02 -16.38
C GLY A 13 -1.45 0.25 -17.85
N LEU A 14 -2.53 -0.36 -18.33
CA LEU A 14 -3.15 -0.05 -19.61
C LEU A 14 -4.66 -0.12 -19.47
N ASP A 15 -5.36 0.89 -19.95
CA ASP A 15 -6.83 0.91 -19.96
C ASP A 15 -7.38 -0.13 -20.93
N SER A 16 -8.12 -1.11 -20.44
CA SER A 16 -8.69 -2.15 -21.29
C SER A 16 -9.95 -1.70 -22.03
N ILE A 17 -10.64 -0.63 -21.59
CA ILE A 17 -11.79 -0.08 -22.33
C ILE A 17 -11.35 0.42 -23.71
N ARG A 18 -10.22 1.13 -23.79
CA ARG A 18 -9.71 1.68 -25.05
C ARG A 18 -8.84 0.70 -25.85
N ASN A 19 -8.28 -0.33 -25.23
CA ASN A 19 -7.29 -1.22 -25.86
C ASN A 19 -7.70 -2.69 -25.97
N GLY A 20 -8.74 -3.12 -25.24
CA GLY A 20 -9.15 -4.51 -25.11
C GLY A 20 -8.35 -5.28 -24.04
N ASP A 21 -8.98 -6.28 -23.42
CA ASP A 21 -8.41 -7.07 -22.33
C ASP A 21 -7.17 -7.87 -22.77
N ASP A 22 -7.17 -8.46 -23.97
CA ASP A 22 -6.01 -9.18 -24.52
C ASP A 22 -4.78 -8.27 -24.66
N LYS A 23 -5.01 -7.02 -25.10
CA LYS A 23 -3.92 -6.05 -25.25
C LYS A 23 -3.41 -5.58 -23.90
N GLN A 24 -4.30 -5.36 -22.94
CA GLN A 24 -3.92 -5.07 -21.55
C GLN A 24 -3.05 -6.20 -20.99
N ALA A 25 -3.51 -7.45 -21.07
CA ALA A 25 -2.80 -8.61 -20.54
C ALA A 25 -1.39 -8.76 -21.14
N SER A 26 -1.29 -8.75 -22.47
CA SER A 26 -0.01 -8.88 -23.19
C SER A 26 0.95 -7.72 -22.89
N THR A 27 0.43 -6.49 -22.73
CA THR A 27 1.26 -5.32 -22.42
C THR A 27 1.79 -5.35 -20.99
N LEU A 28 0.95 -5.68 -20.00
CA LEU A 28 1.37 -5.75 -18.61
C LEU A 28 2.39 -6.88 -18.38
N GLU A 29 2.19 -8.05 -19.00
CA GLU A 29 3.20 -9.12 -19.00
C GLU A 29 4.53 -8.63 -19.59
N TRP A 30 4.49 -7.99 -20.76
CA TRP A 30 5.69 -7.47 -21.41
C TRP A 30 6.42 -6.44 -20.53
N GLN A 31 5.69 -5.51 -19.89
CA GLN A 31 6.27 -4.50 -19.01
C GLN A 31 6.94 -5.11 -17.78
N ILE A 32 6.29 -6.08 -17.12
CA ILE A 32 6.87 -6.80 -15.97
C ILE A 32 8.19 -7.46 -16.39
N ARG A 33 8.16 -8.26 -17.47
CA ARG A 33 9.33 -9.00 -17.95
C ARG A 33 10.46 -8.06 -18.37
N THR A 34 10.12 -6.96 -19.02
CA THR A 34 11.11 -5.96 -19.46
C THR A 34 11.76 -5.27 -18.28
N ALA A 35 10.98 -4.88 -17.27
CA ALA A 35 11.51 -4.23 -16.07
C ALA A 35 12.50 -5.14 -15.34
N PHE A 36 12.15 -6.41 -15.11
CA PHE A 36 13.07 -7.36 -14.48
C PHE A 36 14.27 -7.73 -15.37
N GLY A 37 14.06 -7.88 -16.67
CA GLY A 37 15.16 -8.10 -17.63
C GLY A 37 16.15 -6.93 -17.71
N ALA A 38 15.68 -5.71 -17.41
CA ALA A 38 16.52 -4.52 -17.30
C ALA A 38 17.18 -4.35 -15.92
N GLY A 39 16.93 -5.26 -14.96
CA GLY A 39 17.50 -5.21 -13.61
C GLY A 39 16.75 -4.34 -12.61
N CYS A 40 15.47 -4.01 -12.86
CA CYS A 40 14.63 -3.38 -11.84
C CYS A 40 14.44 -4.34 -10.65
N ALA A 41 14.40 -3.80 -9.45
CA ALA A 41 14.18 -4.55 -8.22
C ALA A 41 12.68 -4.87 -7.99
N GLY A 42 11.78 -4.27 -8.76
CA GLY A 42 10.35 -4.55 -8.65
C GLY A 42 9.49 -3.67 -9.55
N VAL A 43 8.21 -4.06 -9.63
CA VAL A 43 7.19 -3.45 -10.47
C VAL A 43 5.86 -3.42 -9.71
N PHE A 44 5.17 -2.29 -9.73
CA PHE A 44 3.80 -2.16 -9.24
C PHE A 44 2.84 -2.04 -10.40
N ILE A 45 1.77 -2.85 -10.34
CA ILE A 45 0.65 -2.75 -11.26
C ILE A 45 -0.29 -1.69 -10.71
N PHE A 46 -0.64 -0.73 -11.57
CA PHE A 46 -1.29 0.51 -11.20
C PHE A 46 -2.64 0.31 -10.48
N ALA A 47 -3.43 -0.70 -10.87
CA ALA A 47 -4.78 -0.84 -10.37
C ALA A 47 -5.21 -2.30 -10.17
N TRP A 48 -5.83 -2.57 -9.03
CA TRP A 48 -6.43 -3.87 -8.74
C TRP A 48 -7.79 -4.05 -9.41
N THR A 49 -8.66 -3.05 -9.39
CA THR A 49 -10.08 -3.14 -9.80
C THR A 49 -10.46 -2.03 -10.79
N ASP A 50 -11.45 -2.30 -11.64
CA ASP A 50 -12.12 -1.32 -12.52
C ASP A 50 -13.19 -0.48 -11.77
N GLU A 51 -13.37 -0.72 -10.47
CA GLU A 51 -14.21 0.08 -9.59
C GLU A 51 -13.45 1.32 -9.08
N TRP A 52 -13.90 2.51 -9.50
CA TRP A 52 -13.25 3.78 -9.19
C TRP A 52 -14.29 4.82 -8.75
N PHE A 53 -13.98 5.58 -7.71
CA PHE A 53 -14.86 6.64 -7.19
C PHE A 53 -14.04 7.91 -6.96
N ARG A 54 -14.49 9.04 -7.50
CA ARG A 54 -13.82 10.33 -7.31
C ARG A 54 -14.83 11.47 -7.33
N GLY A 55 -14.72 12.39 -6.37
CA GLY A 55 -15.52 13.62 -6.38
C GLY A 55 -17.02 13.41 -6.16
N GLY A 56 -17.42 12.30 -5.54
CA GLY A 56 -18.83 12.02 -5.21
C GLY A 56 -19.57 11.17 -6.24
N PHE A 57 -18.89 10.64 -7.25
CA PHE A 57 -19.48 9.80 -8.30
C PHE A 57 -18.52 8.69 -8.75
N ASP A 58 -19.09 7.65 -9.34
CA ASP A 58 -18.36 6.54 -9.95
C ASP A 58 -17.70 6.97 -11.27
N ILE A 59 -16.50 6.47 -11.51
CA ILE A 59 -15.79 6.64 -12.78
C ILE A 59 -16.01 5.36 -13.59
N ASP A 60 -16.79 5.48 -14.66
CA ASP A 60 -17.25 4.34 -15.47
C ASP A 60 -16.49 4.19 -16.80
N ASP A 61 -15.60 5.13 -17.14
CA ASP A 61 -14.86 5.15 -18.39
C ASP A 61 -13.39 4.72 -18.23
N TRP A 62 -13.04 4.11 -17.09
CA TRP A 62 -11.70 3.62 -16.75
C TRP A 62 -11.69 2.11 -16.53
N GLY A 63 -10.84 1.39 -17.28
CA GLY A 63 -10.68 -0.06 -17.24
C GLY A 63 -9.23 -0.50 -16.95
N PHE A 64 -8.56 0.14 -16.00
CA PHE A 64 -7.15 -0.13 -15.68
C PHE A 64 -6.93 -1.34 -14.76
N GLY A 65 -7.96 -1.81 -14.08
CA GLY A 65 -7.90 -2.90 -13.12
C GLY A 65 -7.51 -4.22 -13.76
N VAL A 66 -6.88 -5.07 -12.95
CA VAL A 66 -6.66 -6.50 -13.24
C VAL A 66 -7.84 -7.38 -12.83
N THR A 67 -8.81 -6.80 -12.12
CA THR A 67 -10.15 -7.32 -11.88
C THR A 67 -11.19 -6.34 -12.41
N ASP A 68 -12.35 -6.85 -12.82
CA ASP A 68 -13.46 -6.01 -13.25
C ASP A 68 -14.18 -5.34 -12.06
N ARG A 69 -15.23 -4.58 -12.34
CA ARG A 69 -16.01 -3.86 -11.31
C ARG A 69 -16.68 -4.78 -10.31
N GLU A 70 -17.00 -6.01 -10.71
CA GLU A 70 -17.55 -7.06 -9.84
C GLU A 70 -16.46 -7.87 -9.13
N ARG A 71 -15.19 -7.41 -9.18
CA ARG A 71 -14.00 -8.06 -8.61
C ARG A 71 -13.70 -9.44 -9.21
N ARG A 72 -14.17 -9.72 -10.42
CA ARG A 72 -13.82 -10.95 -11.15
C ARG A 72 -12.47 -10.77 -11.84
N PRO A 73 -11.59 -11.78 -11.81
CA PRO A 73 -10.30 -11.75 -12.51
C PRO A 73 -10.42 -11.47 -14.01
N LYS A 74 -9.63 -10.52 -14.53
CA LYS A 74 -9.42 -10.33 -15.98
C LYS A 74 -8.25 -11.19 -16.46
N GLU A 75 -8.10 -11.34 -17.78
CA GLU A 75 -6.97 -12.08 -18.36
C GLU A 75 -5.61 -11.46 -17.98
N SER A 76 -5.58 -10.14 -17.75
CA SER A 76 -4.40 -9.45 -17.24
C SER A 76 -3.92 -9.98 -15.90
N LEU A 77 -4.82 -10.32 -14.96
CA LEU A 77 -4.41 -10.91 -13.68
C LEU A 77 -3.73 -12.27 -13.86
N ARG A 78 -4.19 -13.09 -14.81
CA ARG A 78 -3.54 -14.37 -15.12
C ARG A 78 -2.16 -14.16 -15.72
N ALA A 79 -2.03 -13.26 -16.69
CA ALA A 79 -0.77 -12.94 -17.35
C ALA A 79 0.27 -12.38 -16.36
N ILE A 80 -0.16 -11.46 -15.48
CA ILE A 80 0.67 -10.87 -14.44
C ILE A 80 1.16 -11.92 -13.45
N ARG A 81 0.27 -12.80 -12.95
CA ARG A 81 0.65 -13.89 -12.04
C ARG A 81 1.72 -14.79 -12.64
N LYS A 82 1.58 -15.14 -13.93
CA LYS A 82 2.59 -15.94 -14.63
C LYS A 82 3.92 -15.19 -14.75
N ALA A 83 3.89 -13.91 -15.13
CA ALA A 83 5.09 -13.10 -15.25
C ALA A 83 5.83 -12.97 -13.90
N PHE A 84 5.11 -12.73 -12.80
CA PHE A 84 5.68 -12.67 -11.45
C PHE A 84 6.21 -14.02 -10.94
N ALA A 85 5.65 -15.15 -11.36
CA ALA A 85 6.17 -16.47 -10.97
C ALA A 85 7.53 -16.81 -11.61
N GLU A 86 7.93 -16.08 -12.66
CA GLU A 86 9.16 -16.31 -13.43
C GLU A 86 10.25 -15.26 -13.14
N VAL A 87 10.03 -14.35 -12.17
CA VAL A 87 10.99 -13.31 -11.80
C VAL A 87 12.19 -13.93 -11.05
N PRO A 88 13.38 -13.30 -11.08
CA PRO A 88 14.60 -13.89 -10.54
C PRO A 88 14.71 -13.79 -9.01
N PHE A 89 13.60 -13.69 -8.28
CA PHE A 89 13.60 -13.65 -6.81
C PHE A 89 13.28 -15.03 -6.24
N ALA A 90 14.00 -15.40 -5.20
CA ALA A 90 13.79 -16.66 -4.54
C ALA A 90 12.40 -16.66 -3.84
N PRO A 91 11.57 -17.70 -4.02
CA PRO A 91 10.22 -17.75 -3.43
C PRO A 91 10.25 -17.89 -1.91
N ASP A 92 11.40 -18.24 -1.34
CA ASP A 92 11.67 -18.46 0.08
C ASP A 92 12.42 -17.31 0.75
N LEU A 93 12.43 -16.12 0.13
CA LEU A 93 12.95 -14.93 0.80
C LEU A 93 12.20 -14.70 2.12
N PRO A 94 12.93 -14.39 3.22
CA PRO A 94 12.28 -14.08 4.47
C PRO A 94 11.40 -12.84 4.31
N TRP A 95 10.22 -12.87 4.92
CA TRP A 95 9.31 -11.71 4.93
C TRP A 95 10.02 -10.52 5.60
N PRO A 96 10.06 -9.33 4.94
CA PRO A 96 10.71 -8.16 5.51
C PRO A 96 10.00 -7.70 6.77
N THR A 97 10.74 -7.05 7.67
CA THR A 97 10.13 -6.38 8.82
C THR A 97 9.45 -5.07 8.38
N ILE A 98 8.23 -4.80 8.85
CA ILE A 98 7.47 -3.61 8.46
C ILE A 98 7.18 -2.71 9.66
N SER A 99 7.46 -1.41 9.53
CA SER A 99 6.97 -0.38 10.45
C SER A 99 5.75 0.30 9.84
N VAL A 100 4.57 0.05 10.42
CA VAL A 100 3.35 0.76 10.07
C VAL A 100 3.32 2.09 10.81
N VAL A 101 3.22 3.19 10.09
CA VAL A 101 3.14 4.53 10.65
C VAL A 101 1.75 5.10 10.44
N VAL A 102 1.09 5.44 11.54
CA VAL A 102 -0.20 6.14 11.56
C VAL A 102 0.03 7.54 12.10
N CYS A 103 -0.38 8.57 11.37
CA CYS A 103 -0.33 9.94 11.84
C CYS A 103 -1.76 10.38 12.20
N THR A 104 -1.95 10.96 13.38
CA THR A 104 -3.27 11.43 13.81
C THR A 104 -3.20 12.86 14.33
N TYR A 105 -4.22 13.65 13.97
CA TYR A 105 -4.51 14.96 14.54
C TYR A 105 -6.02 15.16 14.61
N ASN A 106 -6.56 15.11 15.82
CA ASN A 106 -8.00 15.18 16.09
C ASN A 106 -8.82 14.08 15.35
N GLY A 107 -8.29 12.86 15.32
CA GLY A 107 -8.88 11.68 14.68
C GLY A 107 -9.68 10.76 15.61
N SER A 108 -10.11 11.23 16.79
CA SER A 108 -10.76 10.38 17.82
C SER A 108 -11.98 9.60 17.32
N ARG A 109 -12.66 10.13 16.30
CA ARG A 109 -13.86 9.53 15.69
C ARG A 109 -13.57 8.28 14.88
N THR A 110 -12.37 8.13 14.33
CA THR A 110 -12.06 7.08 13.34
C THR A 110 -10.89 6.20 13.76
N ILE A 111 -9.93 6.74 14.52
CA ILE A 111 -8.68 6.05 14.86
C ILE A 111 -8.91 4.69 15.54
N ARG A 112 -10.00 4.53 16.30
CA ARG A 112 -10.35 3.27 16.95
C ARG A 112 -10.49 2.12 15.96
N ASP A 113 -11.14 2.36 14.82
CA ASP A 113 -11.35 1.36 13.78
C ASP A 113 -10.04 1.04 13.04
N CYS A 114 -9.20 2.04 12.81
CA CYS A 114 -7.86 1.87 12.23
C CYS A 114 -7.00 0.97 13.15
N MET A 115 -6.92 1.28 14.44
CA MET A 115 -6.14 0.50 15.42
C MET A 115 -6.64 -0.95 15.54
N ALA A 116 -7.97 -1.13 15.59
CA ALA A 116 -8.58 -2.45 15.65
C ALA A 116 -8.32 -3.28 14.38
N GLY A 117 -8.21 -2.64 13.21
CA GLY A 117 -7.79 -3.28 11.98
C GLY A 117 -6.32 -3.69 12.01
N LEU A 118 -5.45 -2.82 12.52
CA LEU A 118 -4.01 -3.08 12.62
C LEU A 118 -3.66 -4.25 13.55
N GLN A 119 -4.45 -4.53 14.58
CA GLN A 119 -4.29 -5.73 15.42
C GLN A 119 -4.65 -7.05 14.71
N LYS A 120 -5.37 -6.97 13.58
CA LYS A 120 -5.86 -8.12 12.82
C LYS A 120 -5.04 -8.39 11.55
N LEU A 121 -3.91 -7.70 11.38
CA LEU A 121 -3.04 -7.92 10.24
C LEU A 121 -2.43 -9.32 10.31
N GLU A 122 -2.52 -10.04 9.20
CA GLU A 122 -1.95 -11.36 9.02
C GLU A 122 -0.55 -11.24 8.40
N TYR A 123 0.38 -10.69 9.18
CA TYR A 123 1.77 -10.49 8.78
C TYR A 123 2.73 -10.89 9.90
N PRO A 124 3.79 -11.65 9.61
CA PRO A 124 4.59 -12.28 10.66
C PRO A 124 5.38 -11.29 11.52
N ASN A 125 5.91 -10.20 10.93
CA ASN A 125 6.83 -9.30 11.62
C ASN A 125 6.54 -7.83 11.29
N TYR A 126 5.74 -7.17 12.13
CA TYR A 126 5.50 -5.73 12.01
C TYR A 126 5.44 -5.03 13.37
N GLU A 127 5.75 -3.74 13.38
CA GLU A 127 5.47 -2.83 14.49
C GLU A 127 4.51 -1.72 14.04
N VAL A 128 3.78 -1.14 14.99
CA VAL A 128 2.89 0.00 14.74
C VAL A 128 3.37 1.20 15.54
N ILE A 129 3.53 2.32 14.86
CA ILE A 129 3.94 3.60 15.41
C ILE A 129 2.84 4.61 15.12
N VAL A 130 2.20 5.10 16.18
CA VAL A 130 1.20 6.16 16.08
C VAL A 130 1.85 7.48 16.46
N VAL A 131 1.84 8.45 15.55
CA VAL A 131 2.29 9.80 15.81
C VAL A 131 1.08 10.68 16.07
N ASN A 132 0.85 11.00 17.34
CA ASN A 132 -0.17 11.96 17.75
C ASN A 132 0.40 13.38 17.61
N ASP A 133 0.03 14.07 16.53
CA ASP A 133 0.52 15.41 16.18
C ASP A 133 -0.24 16.51 16.95
N GLY A 134 -0.29 16.38 18.28
CA GLY A 134 -0.87 17.38 19.18
C GLY A 134 -2.40 17.39 19.22
N SER A 135 -3.05 16.23 19.08
CA SER A 135 -4.51 16.13 19.18
C SER A 135 -5.02 16.58 20.55
N THR A 136 -6.21 17.20 20.56
CA THR A 136 -6.90 17.68 21.77
C THR A 136 -8.20 16.96 22.04
N ASP A 137 -8.56 15.97 21.21
CA ASP A 137 -9.82 15.23 21.26
C ASP A 137 -9.69 13.81 21.85
N GLY A 138 -8.52 13.46 22.40
CA GLY A 138 -8.24 12.15 22.98
C GLY A 138 -7.78 11.08 21.98
N ALA A 139 -7.55 11.40 20.70
CA ALA A 139 -7.08 10.41 19.70
C ALA A 139 -5.80 9.67 20.14
N GLY A 140 -4.85 10.37 20.76
CA GLY A 140 -3.62 9.77 21.28
C GLY A 140 -3.86 8.76 22.40
N ASP A 141 -4.82 9.04 23.28
CA ASP A 141 -5.20 8.13 24.37
C ASP A 141 -5.86 6.87 23.82
N ILE A 142 -6.76 7.01 22.84
CA ILE A 142 -7.40 5.89 22.14
C ILE A 142 -6.34 4.98 21.50
N ALA A 143 -5.33 5.56 20.84
CA ALA A 143 -4.26 4.77 20.24
C ALA A 143 -3.43 4.00 21.28
N ALA A 144 -3.18 4.60 22.46
CA ALA A 144 -2.42 3.97 23.53
C ALA A 144 -3.13 2.74 24.13
N GLU A 145 -4.47 2.65 24.06
CA GLU A 145 -5.24 1.48 24.51
C GLU A 145 -4.84 0.18 23.80
N TYR A 146 -4.31 0.26 22.57
CA TYR A 146 -4.01 -0.89 21.72
C TYR A 146 -2.60 -1.47 21.92
N GLY A 147 -1.79 -0.90 22.81
CA GLY A 147 -0.42 -1.34 23.10
C GLY A 147 0.60 -0.99 22.01
N PHE A 148 0.23 -0.14 21.05
CA PHE A 148 1.14 0.37 20.03
C PHE A 148 2.03 1.49 20.57
N LYS A 149 3.15 1.75 19.87
CA LYS A 149 4.06 2.83 20.24
C LYS A 149 3.43 4.17 19.86
N VAL A 150 3.07 4.98 20.85
CA VAL A 150 2.55 6.34 20.62
C VAL A 150 3.66 7.37 20.85
N ILE A 151 3.86 8.26 19.87
CA ILE A 151 4.74 9.42 19.95
C ILE A 151 3.86 10.66 19.87
N THR A 152 3.82 11.45 20.94
CA THR A 152 3.10 12.72 20.96
C THR A 152 4.03 13.87 20.68
N THR A 153 3.67 14.74 19.73
CA THR A 153 4.38 15.97 19.41
C THR A 153 3.46 17.17 19.53
N GLU A 154 4.02 18.39 19.55
CA GLU A 154 3.24 19.58 19.22
C GLU A 154 2.76 19.49 17.76
N ASN A 155 1.59 20.06 17.46
CA ASN A 155 1.05 20.07 16.10
C ASN A 155 1.99 20.80 15.12
N ARG A 156 2.55 20.06 14.17
CA ARG A 156 3.46 20.58 13.13
C ARG A 156 3.08 20.12 11.73
N GLY A 157 1.91 19.50 11.59
CA GLY A 157 1.34 19.03 10.34
C GLY A 157 1.82 17.63 9.93
N LEU A 158 1.05 17.04 9.02
CA LEU A 158 1.19 15.65 8.57
C LEU A 158 2.59 15.29 8.08
N SER A 159 3.27 16.17 7.33
CA SER A 159 4.63 15.91 6.86
C SER A 159 5.64 15.79 8.01
N SER A 160 5.48 16.62 9.05
CA SER A 160 6.30 16.52 10.26
C SER A 160 6.02 15.21 11.00
N ALA A 161 4.74 14.86 11.16
CA ALA A 161 4.32 13.61 11.79
C ALA A 161 4.88 12.37 11.06
N ARG A 162 4.75 12.31 9.73
CA ARG A 162 5.30 11.23 8.89
C ARG A 162 6.81 11.10 9.07
N ASN A 163 7.54 12.20 9.06
CA ASN A 163 8.99 12.21 9.30
C ASN A 163 9.37 11.73 10.70
N THR A 164 8.59 12.08 11.72
CA THR A 164 8.77 11.56 13.09
C THR A 164 8.57 10.05 13.14
N GLY A 165 7.50 9.56 12.51
CA GLY A 165 7.21 8.12 12.41
C GLY A 165 8.32 7.36 11.69
N MET A 166 8.75 7.86 10.52
CA MET A 166 9.86 7.28 9.74
C MET A 166 11.17 7.20 10.54
N LYS A 167 11.51 8.23 11.31
CA LYS A 167 12.73 8.22 12.14
C LYS A 167 12.65 7.24 13.31
N ALA A 168 11.43 6.94 13.77
CA ALA A 168 11.18 6.03 14.87
C ALA A 168 11.03 4.57 14.42
N ALA A 169 10.83 4.34 13.13
CA ALA A 169 10.68 3.05 12.47
C ALA A 169 11.99 2.25 12.50
N LYS A 170 11.85 0.94 12.67
CA LYS A 170 12.95 -0.03 12.68
C LYS A 170 12.82 -1.09 11.59
N GLY A 171 11.67 -1.17 10.93
CA GLY A 171 11.41 -2.08 9.84
C GLY A 171 12.20 -1.72 8.59
N GLU A 172 12.44 -2.72 7.77
CA GLU A 172 13.02 -2.57 6.43
C GLU A 172 12.10 -1.79 5.49
N ILE A 173 10.78 -1.92 5.71
CA ILE A 173 9.74 -1.18 4.98
C ILE A 173 8.99 -0.27 5.95
N VAL A 174 8.75 0.97 5.53
CA VAL A 174 7.86 1.91 6.23
C VAL A 174 6.57 2.04 5.43
N ALA A 175 5.47 1.53 5.98
CA ALA A 175 4.14 1.60 5.39
C ALA A 175 3.30 2.66 6.11
N TYR A 176 2.67 3.57 5.37
CA TYR A 176 1.79 4.58 5.95
C TYR A 176 0.33 4.18 5.76
N ILE A 177 -0.48 4.45 6.78
CA ILE A 177 -1.94 4.38 6.70
C ILE A 177 -2.54 5.55 7.48
N ASP A 178 -3.59 6.14 6.93
CA ASP A 178 -4.29 7.26 7.56
C ASP A 178 -5.14 6.76 8.75
N ASP A 179 -5.37 7.62 9.74
CA ASP A 179 -6.11 7.28 10.96
C ASP A 179 -7.63 7.14 10.76
N ASP A 180 -8.12 7.44 9.56
CA ASP A 180 -9.49 7.22 9.11
C ASP A 180 -9.66 6.03 8.16
N ALA A 181 -8.58 5.31 7.87
CA ALA A 181 -8.60 4.11 7.06
C ALA A 181 -8.76 2.83 7.90
N ARG A 182 -9.23 1.77 7.25
CA ARG A 182 -9.26 0.41 7.82
C ARG A 182 -8.44 -0.51 6.92
N PRO A 183 -7.35 -1.11 7.42
CA PRO A 183 -6.56 -2.02 6.60
C PRO A 183 -7.31 -3.33 6.36
N ASP A 184 -7.13 -3.90 5.17
CA ASP A 184 -7.44 -5.31 4.93
C ASP A 184 -6.48 -6.19 5.76
N PRO A 185 -6.92 -7.34 6.33
CA PRO A 185 -6.04 -8.24 7.08
C PRO A 185 -4.75 -8.62 6.33
N HIS A 186 -4.79 -8.73 5.00
CA HIS A 186 -3.63 -9.09 4.19
C HIS A 186 -2.89 -7.89 3.59
N TRP A 187 -3.22 -6.66 4.00
CA TRP A 187 -2.65 -5.45 3.41
C TRP A 187 -1.12 -5.47 3.34
N LEU A 188 -0.46 -5.85 4.44
CA LEU A 188 1.00 -5.90 4.50
C LEU A 188 1.62 -7.03 3.65
N THR A 189 0.86 -8.10 3.42
CA THR A 189 1.30 -9.26 2.61
C THR A 189 1.38 -8.93 1.12
N TYR A 190 0.59 -7.94 0.68
CA TYR A 190 0.50 -7.52 -0.72
C TYR A 190 1.01 -6.08 -0.97
N LEU A 191 1.76 -5.52 -0.01
CA LEU A 191 2.59 -4.32 -0.22
C LEU A 191 3.68 -4.59 -1.26
#